data_AF-J3CSA7-F1
#
_entry.id   AF-J3CSA7-F1
#
_cell.length_a   1.000
_cell.length_b   1.000
_cell.length_c   1.000
_cell.angle_alpha   90.00
_cell.angle_beta   90.00
_cell.angle_gamma   90.00
#
_symmetry.space_group_name_H-M   'P 1'
#
loop_
_entity.id
_entity.type
_entity.pdbx_description
1 polymer ?
#
loop_
_entity_poly.entity_id
_entity_poly.type
_entity_poly.pdbx_seq_one_letter_code
_entity_poly.pdbx_strand_id
1 'polypeptide(L)'
;MAFSTPTIGDSGALLTTYNIDWSVGRIGSNTREDVMLVQALFKIFYYELMGFNHDFDPPPGQTEVIAVDGYYGPVTQKHITHFQQQMVATGRKVLADGIFDPFRDPGTSSTISQSRYALDLLNNGCANFCKEQGIDNYTNLPNREDMPLLLRSALKRVKKTASKYAYGAPARVPVTGGI
;
A
#
# COMPACT_ATOMS: atom_id res chain seq x y z
N MET A 1 -5.00 8.68 5.77
CA MET A 1 -3.61 9.13 5.84
C MET A 1 -2.76 7.93 6.18
N ALA A 2 -1.64 7.80 5.47
CA ALA A 2 -0.75 6.65 5.56
C ALA A 2 -0.26 6.44 7.00
N PHE A 3 0.02 5.19 7.34
CA PHE A 3 0.45 4.80 8.67
C PHE A 3 1.28 3.52 8.64
N SER A 4 1.96 3.25 9.75
CA SER A 4 2.66 1.99 10.01
C SER A 4 1.81 1.06 10.88
N THR A 5 1.93 -0.23 10.62
CA THR A 5 1.34 -1.32 11.42
C THR A 5 2.47 -2.25 11.86
N PRO A 6 2.78 -2.34 13.16
CA PRO A 6 3.69 -3.34 13.68
C PRO A 6 3.04 -4.72 13.60
N THR A 7 3.79 -5.70 13.13
CA THR A 7 3.35 -7.08 12.94
C THR A 7 4.42 -8.02 13.46
N ILE A 8 4.05 -9.14 14.04
CA ILE A 8 5.01 -10.18 14.40
C ILE A 8 5.09 -11.15 13.23
N GLY A 9 6.25 -11.26 12.60
CA GLY A 9 6.48 -12.25 11.54
C GLY A 9 6.60 -13.66 12.10
N ASP A 10 6.55 -14.67 11.23
CA ASP A 10 6.61 -16.08 11.61
C ASP A 10 7.88 -16.46 12.39
N SER A 11 8.97 -15.72 12.19
CA SER A 11 10.22 -15.89 12.94
C SER A 11 10.21 -15.23 14.33
N GLY A 12 9.09 -14.66 14.76
CA GLY A 12 8.97 -13.86 15.98
C GLY A 12 9.54 -12.44 15.88
N ALA A 13 10.06 -12.05 14.71
CA ALA A 13 10.61 -10.72 14.50
C ALA A 13 9.50 -9.65 14.46
N LEU A 14 9.74 -8.52 15.10
CA LEU A 14 8.90 -7.34 14.92
C LEU A 14 9.17 -6.74 13.54
N LEU A 15 8.14 -6.75 12.70
CA LEU A 15 8.15 -6.20 11.36
C LEU A 15 7.23 -4.97 11.30
N THR A 16 7.50 -4.08 10.35
CA THR A 16 6.64 -2.95 10.05
C THR A 16 6.05 -3.13 8.65
N THR A 17 4.73 -2.97 8.55
CA THR A 17 4.02 -2.90 7.28
C THR A 17 3.33 -1.55 7.14
N TYR A 18 3.30 -0.98 5.94
CA TYR A 18 2.67 0.31 5.69
C TYR A 18 1.31 0.15 5.03
N ASN A 19 0.35 0.97 5.46
CA ASN A 19 -1.02 0.94 4.96
C ASN A 19 -1.56 2.36 4.80
N ILE A 20 -2.69 2.47 4.10
CA ILE A 20 -3.41 3.72 3.84
C ILE A 20 -4.71 3.76 4.64
N ASP A 21 -5.31 4.93 4.86
CA ASP A 21 -6.65 4.95 5.46
C ASP A 21 -7.77 4.83 4.45
N TRP A 22 -7.55 5.40 3.27
CA TRP A 22 -8.55 5.51 2.22
C TRP A 22 -7.94 5.07 0.91
N SER A 23 -8.80 4.56 0.02
CA SER A 23 -8.36 4.00 -1.26
C SER A 23 -7.64 5.04 -2.12
N VAL A 24 -6.62 4.59 -2.85
CA VAL A 24 -5.89 5.36 -3.86
C VAL A 24 -6.17 4.77 -5.23
N GLY A 25 -6.57 5.59 -6.20
CA GLY A 25 -6.97 5.14 -7.54
C GLY A 25 -8.08 5.99 -8.13
N ARG A 26 -8.63 5.55 -9.26
CA ARG A 26 -9.58 6.33 -10.08
C ARG A 26 -10.80 6.86 -9.32
N ILE A 27 -11.29 6.10 -8.34
CA ILE A 27 -12.45 6.48 -7.48
C ILE A 27 -12.07 6.58 -6.00
N GLY A 28 -10.77 6.58 -5.70
CA GLY A 28 -10.25 6.67 -4.34
C GLY A 28 -10.39 8.08 -3.76
N SER A 29 -10.32 8.19 -2.44
CA SER A 29 -10.24 9.50 -1.78
C SER A 29 -8.94 10.22 -2.11
N ASN A 30 -7.89 9.47 -2.50
CA ASN A 30 -6.61 10.00 -2.95
C ASN A 30 -6.03 11.05 -1.98
N THR A 31 -6.11 10.76 -0.67
CA THR A 31 -5.51 11.68 0.32
C THR A 31 -4.01 11.73 0.12
N ARG A 32 -3.41 12.91 0.33
CA ARG A 32 -2.04 13.20 -0.13
C ARG A 32 -1.02 12.22 0.43
N GLU A 33 -1.11 11.89 1.72
CA GLU A 33 -0.25 10.93 2.40
C GLU A 33 -0.45 9.50 1.92
N ASP A 34 -1.71 9.10 1.66
CA ASP A 34 -2.03 7.77 1.13
C ASP A 34 -1.43 7.61 -0.28
N VAL A 35 -1.55 8.63 -1.13
CA VAL A 35 -0.93 8.67 -2.47
C VAL A 35 0.59 8.64 -2.38
N MET A 36 1.20 9.44 -1.50
CA MET A 36 2.65 9.47 -1.30
C MET A 36 3.16 8.09 -0.88
N LEU A 37 2.46 7.35 -0.02
CA LEU A 37 2.88 6.01 0.36
C LEU A 37 2.88 5.07 -0.86
N VAL A 38 1.82 5.08 -1.67
CA VAL A 38 1.75 4.24 -2.88
C VAL A 38 2.87 4.59 -3.86
N GLN A 39 3.12 5.88 -4.09
CA GLN A 39 4.23 6.34 -4.95
C GLN A 39 5.59 5.93 -4.39
N ALA A 40 5.82 6.07 -3.08
CA ALA A 40 7.08 5.67 -2.45
C ALA A 40 7.33 4.16 -2.54
N LEU A 41 6.29 3.35 -2.36
CA LEU A 41 6.39 1.90 -2.53
C LEU A 41 6.70 1.52 -3.98
N PHE A 42 6.12 2.19 -4.98
CA PHE A 42 6.50 1.97 -6.37
C PHE A 42 7.93 2.45 -6.69
N LYS A 43 8.34 3.58 -6.12
CA LYS A 43 9.72 4.07 -6.23
C LYS A 43 10.70 3.01 -5.75
N ILE A 44 10.47 2.45 -4.55
CA ILE A 44 11.26 1.33 -4.03
C ILE A 44 11.20 0.15 -5.00
N PHE A 45 10.01 -0.38 -5.23
CA PHE A 45 9.79 -1.65 -5.93
C PHE A 45 10.34 -1.70 -7.35
N TYR A 46 10.15 -0.63 -8.14
CA TYR A 46 10.55 -0.64 -9.54
C TYR A 46 11.90 0.03 -9.81
N TYR A 47 12.31 1.00 -9.00
CA TYR A 47 13.42 1.89 -9.37
C TYR A 47 14.62 1.82 -8.43
N GLU A 48 14.46 1.32 -7.21
CA GLU A 48 15.55 1.26 -6.23
C GLU A 48 16.06 -0.16 -5.97
N LEU A 49 15.30 -1.17 -6.38
CA LEU A 49 15.71 -2.56 -6.25
C LEU A 49 16.72 -3.00 -7.33
N MET A 50 17.26 -2.08 -8.15
CA MET A 50 18.39 -2.29 -9.08
C MET A 50 18.34 -3.59 -9.93
N GLY A 51 17.14 -4.03 -10.35
CA GLY A 51 16.96 -5.25 -11.16
C GLY A 51 16.80 -6.56 -10.36
N PHE A 52 16.80 -6.51 -9.04
CA PHE A 52 16.56 -7.66 -8.15
C PHE A 52 15.09 -7.80 -7.74
N ASN A 53 14.18 -7.12 -8.44
CA ASN A 53 12.75 -7.29 -8.26
C ASN A 53 12.21 -8.41 -9.16
N HIS A 54 12.99 -9.47 -9.42
CA HIS A 54 12.55 -10.68 -10.14
C HIS A 54 11.88 -10.39 -11.48
N ASP A 55 12.51 -9.55 -12.31
CA ASP A 55 12.04 -9.14 -13.64
C ASP A 55 10.71 -8.37 -13.66
N PHE A 56 10.30 -7.76 -12.53
CA PHE A 56 9.18 -6.83 -12.53
C PHE A 56 9.59 -5.46 -13.10
N ASP A 57 9.30 -5.22 -14.38
CA ASP A 57 9.53 -3.92 -14.99
C ASP A 57 8.49 -2.86 -14.59
N PRO A 58 8.85 -1.57 -14.50
CA PRO A 58 7.89 -0.47 -14.38
C PRO A 58 6.92 -0.42 -15.58
N PRO A 59 5.86 0.40 -15.52
CA PRO A 59 4.91 0.53 -16.63
C PRO A 59 5.60 0.85 -17.97
N PRO A 60 5.20 0.22 -19.09
CA PRO A 60 5.81 0.48 -20.39
C PRO A 60 5.82 1.96 -20.77
N GLY A 61 6.97 2.42 -21.29
CA GLY A 61 7.17 3.81 -21.68
C GLY A 61 7.41 4.78 -20.52
N GLN A 62 7.49 4.30 -19.28
CA GLN A 62 7.90 5.09 -18.13
C GLN A 62 9.42 5.07 -18.00
N THR A 63 10.09 6.14 -18.42
CA THR A 63 11.56 6.27 -18.37
C THR A 63 12.07 6.95 -17.11
N GLU A 64 11.21 7.70 -16.42
CA GLU A 64 11.56 8.46 -15.22
C GLU A 64 11.04 7.77 -13.97
N VAL A 65 11.84 7.87 -12.89
CA VAL A 65 11.46 7.43 -11.55
C VAL A 65 10.18 8.15 -11.12
N ILE A 66 9.21 7.40 -10.61
CA ILE A 66 7.97 7.99 -10.11
C ILE A 66 8.25 9.01 -8.99
N ALA A 67 7.69 10.22 -9.13
CA ALA A 67 7.76 11.24 -8.10
C ALA A 67 6.88 10.88 -6.91
N VAL A 68 7.35 11.19 -5.70
CA VAL A 68 6.59 11.05 -4.45
C VAL A 68 6.05 12.44 -4.06
N ASP A 69 4.99 12.89 -4.72
CA ASP A 69 4.45 14.25 -4.59
C ASP A 69 3.06 14.30 -3.92
N GLY A 70 2.42 13.13 -3.78
CA GLY A 70 1.08 12.96 -3.23
C GLY A 70 -0.06 13.36 -4.17
N TYR A 71 0.23 13.64 -5.44
CA TYR A 71 -0.77 13.91 -6.45
C TYR A 71 -1.12 12.65 -7.21
N TYR A 72 -2.37 12.21 -7.08
CA TYR A 72 -2.88 11.13 -7.92
C TYR A 72 -3.07 11.67 -9.34
N GLY A 73 -2.25 11.18 -10.27
CA GLY A 73 -2.29 11.53 -11.68
C GLY A 73 -2.08 10.32 -12.61
N PRO A 74 -1.95 10.55 -13.93
CA PRO A 74 -1.82 9.48 -14.91
C PRO A 74 -0.64 8.54 -14.64
N VAL A 75 0.49 9.07 -14.16
CA VAL A 75 1.68 8.27 -13.82
C VAL A 75 1.36 7.30 -12.68
N THR A 76 0.80 7.78 -11.57
CA THR A 76 0.41 6.92 -10.44
C THR A 76 -0.63 5.88 -10.86
N GLN A 77 -1.64 6.27 -11.66
CA GLN A 77 -2.64 5.31 -12.16
C GLN A 77 -2.02 4.21 -13.03
N LYS A 78 -1.07 4.56 -13.91
CA LYS A 78 -0.36 3.57 -14.73
C LYS A 78 0.39 2.56 -13.87
N HIS A 79 1.09 3.00 -12.82
CA HIS A 79 1.79 2.10 -11.90
C HIS A 79 0.84 1.17 -11.15
N ILE A 80 -0.27 1.70 -10.63
CA ILE A 80 -1.31 0.88 -9.97
C ILE A 80 -1.84 -0.20 -10.90
N THR A 81 -2.24 0.20 -12.10
CA THR A 81 -2.85 -0.72 -13.08
C THR A 81 -1.86 -1.78 -13.53
N HIS A 82 -0.64 -1.37 -13.86
CA HIS A 82 0.44 -2.25 -14.31
C HIS A 82 0.83 -3.26 -13.25
N PHE A 83 1.01 -2.83 -12.00
CA PHE A 83 1.33 -3.73 -10.90
C PHE A 83 0.23 -4.76 -10.67
N GLN A 84 -1.05 -4.35 -10.65
CA GLN A 84 -2.15 -5.29 -10.51
C GLN A 84 -2.18 -6.32 -11.66
N GLN A 85 -1.92 -5.87 -12.89
CA GLN A 85 -1.83 -6.76 -14.05
C GLN A 85 -0.66 -7.74 -13.93
N GLN A 86 0.51 -7.29 -13.47
CA GLN A 86 1.66 -8.16 -13.20
C GLN A 86 1.35 -9.20 -12.10
N MET A 87 0.65 -8.80 -11.03
CA MET A 87 0.24 -9.74 -9.99
C MET A 87 -0.74 -10.79 -10.53
N VAL A 88 -1.70 -10.39 -11.37
CA VAL A 88 -2.61 -11.34 -12.04
C VAL A 88 -1.84 -12.28 -12.97
N ALA A 89 -0.91 -11.75 -13.77
CA ALA A 89 -0.10 -12.53 -14.70
C ALA A 89 0.80 -13.56 -14.00
N THR A 90 1.25 -13.27 -12.77
CA THR A 90 2.01 -14.21 -11.92
C THR A 90 1.11 -15.18 -11.15
N GLY A 91 -0.18 -15.25 -11.49
CA GLY A 91 -1.14 -16.19 -10.90
C GLY A 91 -1.69 -15.76 -9.53
N ARG A 92 -1.41 -14.54 -9.06
CA ARG A 92 -1.99 -14.04 -7.81
C ARG A 92 -3.46 -13.67 -8.06
N LYS A 93 -4.33 -14.09 -7.15
CA LYS A 93 -5.75 -13.66 -7.14
C LYS A 93 -5.85 -12.22 -6.63
N VAL A 94 -5.73 -11.26 -7.53
CA VAL A 94 -5.83 -9.81 -7.29
C VAL A 94 -6.98 -9.25 -8.12
N LEU A 95 -7.71 -8.27 -7.56
CA LEU A 95 -8.67 -7.49 -8.32
C LEU A 95 -7.93 -6.38 -9.07
N ALA A 96 -7.92 -6.42 -10.41
CA ALA A 96 -7.24 -5.45 -11.26
C ALA A 96 -8.19 -4.31 -11.68
N ASP A 97 -8.66 -3.55 -10.69
CA ASP A 97 -9.64 -2.47 -10.84
C ASP A 97 -9.02 -1.07 -10.92
N GLY A 98 -7.70 -0.97 -10.86
CA GLY A 98 -6.97 0.29 -10.84
C GLY A 98 -7.05 1.02 -9.49
N ILE A 99 -7.37 0.31 -8.41
CA ILE A 99 -7.53 0.86 -7.05
C ILE A 99 -6.68 0.08 -6.06
N PHE A 100 -5.92 0.80 -5.25
CA PHE A 100 -5.29 0.28 -4.05
C PHE A 100 -6.19 0.57 -2.87
N ASP A 101 -6.79 -0.49 -2.33
CA ASP A 101 -7.54 -0.45 -1.09
C ASP A 101 -6.63 -0.67 0.13
N PRO A 102 -6.96 -0.05 1.29
CA PRO A 102 -6.34 -0.45 2.53
C PRO A 102 -6.66 -1.91 2.82
N PHE A 103 -5.67 -2.69 3.24
CA PHE A 103 -5.93 -4.05 3.72
C PHE A 103 -6.41 -4.01 5.18
N ARG A 104 -7.21 -5.01 5.57
CA ARG A 104 -7.73 -5.12 6.95
C ARG A 104 -6.65 -5.61 7.91
N ASP A 105 -5.99 -6.70 7.51
CA ASP A 105 -4.83 -7.27 8.17
C ASP A 105 -3.83 -7.74 7.10
N PRO A 106 -2.51 -7.69 7.38
CA PRO A 106 -1.49 -8.21 6.48
C PRO A 106 -1.76 -9.67 6.10
N GLY A 107 -1.50 -10.05 4.85
CA GLY A 107 -1.71 -11.43 4.42
C GLY A 107 -3.15 -11.81 4.06
N THR A 108 -4.14 -11.00 4.43
CA THR A 108 -5.56 -11.34 4.25
C THR A 108 -6.11 -11.02 2.85
N SER A 109 -7.24 -11.63 2.52
CA SER A 109 -8.02 -11.31 1.31
C SER A 109 -9.18 -10.38 1.63
N SER A 110 -9.62 -9.63 0.63
CA SER A 110 -10.86 -8.85 0.69
C SER A 110 -12.05 -9.76 0.95
N THR A 111 -12.93 -9.37 1.87
CA THR A 111 -14.14 -10.13 2.19
C THR A 111 -15.19 -10.06 1.07
N ILE A 112 -15.09 -9.07 0.17
CA ILE A 112 -16.04 -8.85 -0.92
C ILE A 112 -15.59 -9.58 -2.19
N SER A 113 -14.38 -9.26 -2.69
CA SER A 113 -13.86 -9.84 -3.94
C SER A 113 -13.14 -11.17 -3.73
N GLN A 114 -12.87 -11.57 -2.48
CA GLN A 114 -12.11 -12.77 -2.13
C GLN A 114 -10.72 -12.79 -2.81
N SER A 115 -10.15 -11.61 -3.07
CA SER A 115 -8.83 -11.40 -3.69
C SER A 115 -7.85 -10.81 -2.68
N ARG A 116 -6.55 -11.05 -2.85
CA ARG A 116 -5.50 -10.39 -2.08
C ARG A 116 -5.50 -8.89 -2.37
N TYR A 117 -5.21 -8.08 -1.35
CA TYR A 117 -5.04 -6.64 -1.52
C TYR A 117 -3.72 -6.35 -2.26
N ALA A 118 -3.80 -5.61 -3.36
CA ALA A 118 -2.61 -5.27 -4.14
C ALA A 118 -1.58 -4.47 -3.32
N LEU A 119 -2.03 -3.56 -2.45
CA LEU A 119 -1.14 -2.81 -1.56
C LEU A 119 -0.36 -3.72 -0.59
N ASP A 120 -1.00 -4.75 -0.03
CA ASP A 120 -0.34 -5.73 0.84
C ASP A 120 0.74 -6.50 0.05
N LEU A 121 0.43 -6.92 -1.18
CA LEU A 121 1.42 -7.57 -2.05
C LEU A 121 2.60 -6.65 -2.40
N LEU A 122 2.35 -5.37 -2.66
CA LEU A 122 3.42 -4.40 -2.93
C LEU A 122 4.33 -4.20 -1.71
N ASN A 123 3.76 -4.06 -0.50
CA ASN A 123 4.54 -4.01 0.74
C ASN A 123 5.40 -5.26 0.92
N ASN A 124 4.83 -6.45 0.73
CA ASN A 124 5.56 -7.72 0.82
C ASN A 124 6.71 -7.79 -0.19
N GLY A 125 6.48 -7.34 -1.43
CA GLY A 125 7.52 -7.25 -2.46
C GLY A 125 8.68 -6.35 -2.03
N CYS A 126 8.38 -5.12 -1.59
CA CYS A 126 9.41 -4.20 -1.09
C CYS A 126 10.17 -4.79 0.10
N ALA A 127 9.47 -5.35 1.08
CA ALA A 127 10.10 -5.91 2.28
C ALA A 127 11.03 -7.07 1.96
N ASN A 128 10.56 -8.04 1.16
CA ASN A 128 11.32 -9.24 0.82
C ASN A 128 12.53 -8.90 -0.04
N PHE A 129 12.36 -8.09 -1.09
CA PHE A 129 13.45 -7.78 -2.02
C PHE A 129 14.50 -6.85 -1.40
N CYS A 130 14.09 -5.90 -0.53
CA CYS A 130 15.06 -5.13 0.26
C CYS A 130 15.88 -6.04 1.17
N LYS A 131 15.22 -6.99 1.86
CA LYS A 131 15.90 -7.95 2.73
C LYS A 131 16.87 -8.86 1.96
N GLU A 132 16.46 -9.38 0.81
CA GLU A 132 17.29 -10.21 -0.08
C GLU A 132 18.56 -9.48 -0.52
N GLN A 133 18.46 -8.17 -0.76
CA GLN A 133 19.60 -7.33 -1.15
C GLN A 133 20.40 -6.76 0.02
N GLY A 134 19.94 -6.91 1.26
CA GLY A 134 20.57 -6.28 2.42
C GLY A 134 20.48 -4.75 2.43
N ILE A 135 19.47 -4.18 1.79
CA ILE A 135 19.19 -2.73 1.80
C ILE A 135 18.00 -2.42 2.70
N ASP A 136 17.93 -1.19 3.21
CA ASP A 136 16.93 -0.78 4.19
C ASP A 136 15.94 0.29 3.66
N ASN A 137 15.72 0.30 2.34
CA ASN A 137 14.87 1.33 1.72
C ASN A 137 13.41 1.25 2.18
N TYR A 138 12.92 0.05 2.51
CA TYR A 138 11.57 -0.19 2.97
C TYR A 138 11.39 0.03 4.49
N THR A 139 12.20 -0.60 5.35
CA THR A 139 11.95 -0.47 6.80
C THR A 139 12.34 0.90 7.34
N ASN A 140 13.30 1.58 6.71
CA ASN A 140 13.68 2.94 7.06
C ASN A 140 12.80 4.05 6.44
N LEU A 141 11.72 3.71 5.73
CA LEU A 141 10.88 4.67 4.99
C LEU A 141 10.45 5.92 5.81
N PRO A 142 10.09 5.83 7.11
CA PRO A 142 9.73 6.99 7.93
C PRO A 142 10.88 7.98 8.20
N ASN A 143 12.13 7.57 7.98
CA ASN A 143 13.32 8.39 8.27
C ASN A 143 14.10 8.78 7.01
N ARG A 144 13.75 8.26 5.83
CA ARG A 144 14.42 8.55 4.55
C ARG A 144 14.31 10.01 4.14
N GLU A 145 15.42 10.75 4.16
CA GLU A 145 15.44 12.19 3.85
C GLU A 145 15.02 12.52 2.42
N ASP A 146 15.18 11.58 1.49
CA ASP A 146 14.73 11.72 0.10
C ASP A 146 13.20 11.56 -0.07
N MET A 147 12.48 11.24 1.01
CA MET A 147 11.02 11.19 1.05
C MET A 147 10.42 12.49 1.61
N PRO A 148 9.25 12.94 1.10
CA PRO A 148 8.57 14.11 1.61
C PRO A 148 8.37 14.06 3.13
N LEU A 149 8.59 15.19 3.80
CA LEU A 149 8.39 15.31 5.25
C LEU A 149 6.98 14.91 5.67
N LEU A 150 5.98 15.21 4.84
CA LEU A 150 4.59 14.86 5.09
C LEU A 150 4.38 13.34 5.18
N LEU A 151 4.92 12.58 4.22
CA LEU A 151 4.88 11.11 4.25
C LEU A 151 5.62 10.57 5.49
N ARG A 152 6.87 11.00 5.69
CA ARG A 152 7.68 10.57 6.83
C ARG A 152 6.97 10.77 8.17
N SER A 153 6.33 11.93 8.34
CA SER A 153 5.57 12.26 9.54
C SER A 153 4.32 11.39 9.69
N ALA A 154 3.63 11.09 8.60
CA ALA A 154 2.46 10.22 8.61
C ALA A 154 2.82 8.78 9.03
N LEU A 155 3.92 8.23 8.53
CA LEU A 155 4.34 6.84 8.81
C LEU A 155 4.80 6.62 10.25
N LYS A 156 5.11 7.68 11.01
CA LYS A 156 5.34 7.60 12.46
C LYS A 156 4.07 7.31 13.26
N ARG A 157 2.89 7.48 12.65
CA ARG A 157 1.63 7.09 13.25
C ARG A 157 1.46 5.58 13.17
N VAL A 158 1.30 4.95 14.32
CA VAL A 158 1.03 3.51 14.43
C VAL A 158 -0.47 3.27 14.53
N LYS A 159 -1.02 2.42 13.65
CA LYS A 159 -2.43 1.98 13.70
C LYS A 159 -2.52 0.49 13.42
N LYS A 160 -3.60 -0.13 13.91
CA LYS A 160 -3.96 -1.52 13.57
C LYS A 160 -4.97 -1.61 12.43
N THR A 161 -5.78 -0.56 12.23
CA THR A 161 -6.91 -0.60 11.30
C THR A 161 -7.01 0.72 10.55
N ALA A 162 -7.25 0.63 9.24
CA ALA A 162 -7.51 1.78 8.39
C ALA A 162 -8.82 2.48 8.76
N SER A 163 -8.85 3.80 8.68
CA SER A 163 -10.04 4.59 9.02
C SER A 163 -11.28 4.20 8.18
N LYS A 164 -11.09 3.76 6.92
CA LYS A 164 -12.16 3.20 6.07
C LYS A 164 -12.93 2.05 6.73
N TYR A 165 -12.30 1.29 7.62
CA TYR A 165 -12.93 0.16 8.31
C TYR A 165 -13.30 0.44 9.76
N ALA A 166 -12.81 1.54 10.35
CA ALA A 166 -13.10 1.92 11.72
C ALA A 166 -14.51 2.53 11.88
N TYR A 167 -15.08 3.09 10.80
CA TYR A 167 -16.48 3.53 10.77
C TYR A 167 -17.42 2.32 10.62
N GLY A 168 -17.78 1.71 11.75
CA GLY A 168 -18.94 0.82 11.83
C GLY A 168 -20.24 1.62 11.72
N ALA A 169 -21.27 1.02 11.10
CA ALA A 169 -22.60 1.60 10.94
C ALA A 169 -23.10 2.31 12.22
N PRO A 170 -23.87 3.43 12.12
CA PRO A 170 -24.48 4.02 13.29
C PRO A 170 -25.25 2.94 14.05
N ALA A 171 -25.06 2.90 15.37
CA ALA A 171 -25.78 1.98 16.24
C ALA A 171 -27.27 2.03 15.87
N ARG A 172 -27.89 0.86 15.62
CA ARG A 172 -29.34 0.79 15.43
C ARG A 172 -29.98 1.42 16.67
N VAL A 173 -30.71 2.51 16.47
CA VAL A 173 -31.51 3.13 17.53
C VAL A 173 -32.43 2.04 18.09
N PRO A 174 -32.47 1.81 19.41
CA PRO A 174 -33.38 0.84 19.98
C PRO A 174 -34.81 1.26 19.64
N VAL A 175 -35.53 0.40 18.92
CA VAL A 175 -36.98 0.55 18.77
C VAL A 175 -37.61 0.00 20.05
N THR A 176 -37.63 0.81 21.11
CA THR A 176 -38.63 0.69 22.18
C THR A 176 -39.85 1.45 21.65
N GLY A 177 -40.84 0.82 21.03
CA GLY A 177 -41.66 -0.22 21.63
C GLY A 177 -42.87 0.47 22.25
N GLY A 178 -43.74 1.02 21.40
CA GLY A 178 -45.03 1.55 21.81
C GLY A 178 -46.04 0.42 21.82
N ILE A 179 -46.61 0.14 22.99
CA ILE A 179 -47.96 -0.40 23.21
C ILE A 179 -48.51 0.28 24.45
#